data_AF-A0A329VHW4-F1
#
_entry.id   AF-A0A329VHW4-F1
#
_cell.length_a   1.000
_cell.length_b   1.000
_cell.length_c   1.000
_cell.angle_alpha   90.00
_cell.angle_beta   90.00
_cell.angle_gamma   90.00
#
_symmetry.space_group_name_H-M   'P 1'
#
loop_
_entity.id
_entity.type
_entity.pdbx_description
1 polymer ?
#
loop_
_entity_poly.entity_id
_entity_poly.type
_entity_poly.pdbx_seq_one_letter_code
_entity_poly.pdbx_strand_id
1 'polypeptide(L)'
;EQGNWGKDNYRHLTQQQDIGSQITGAGEVTLQAGQDLTATAAHVNAGQHLTAQAGHNLTLTTGTASSDLVEHSKQTSKGWLSKSSVETHDEVHDRQALSTTFSGDKVTLQAGKDLHISGSNVAGTQDVSLNAGHQLTVATAAESHGETHLRQEKKSGLMGTGGIGFTVGKASQKTTTDSDSQLSKGSTVGSSQGNVVLNAGEQLRIHGSEVIAGKDLTLTGQQVTVTSAENRNHTTTKTEQKQSGLTVALSGAAGGAVNSAVQTARTARNESDLRLKALQNTKAALSGVQATQAARLAEAQGSDSSSNNNLAGVSLSYGRQSSRSEQQSRQTTQQGSHLTAGDNLTITAHGDDKGTSGSNGDIRIQGSQLQAGKDLKLNASRDIALSSSQNTEQTAGKNSSHGSSLGVGLTAGPGGTGLNVSANVSRGNGRENGNGVSHNNTTLQAGQTVELNSGRDTTLKGAQVKGEQITAEVKRHLSLSSEQDSQRYDSRQHNTSAGVSATVGPLTNGTASLNASRNKLHSNYDSVQEQTGLFAGKGGYQVNVGDHTQLDGAVIASTADKAKNTLNTGTLGFKDIQNKADFSVEQQNAGVSLGQPTTGQVLNNLAVNALTGAHNQGHDSSTTHAAVSDG
;
A
#
# COMPACT_ATOMS: atom_id res chain seq x y z
N GLU A 1 -30.17 16.00 -4.85
CA GLU A 1 -29.89 17.39 -5.27
C GLU A 1 -29.51 17.41 -6.74
N GLN A 2 -29.99 18.39 -7.50
CA GLN A 2 -29.59 18.58 -8.90
C GLN A 2 -29.35 20.08 -9.15
N GLY A 3 -28.18 20.42 -9.67
CA GLY A 3 -27.78 21.78 -10.02
C GLY A 3 -27.25 21.81 -11.45
N ASN A 4 -27.72 22.78 -12.24
CA ASN A 4 -27.19 23.05 -13.58
C ASN A 4 -27.01 24.56 -13.73
N TRP A 5 -25.79 24.98 -14.03
CA TRP A 5 -25.42 26.39 -14.14
C TRP A 5 -25.08 26.80 -15.58
N GLY A 6 -25.44 25.96 -16.56
CA GLY A 6 -25.24 26.17 -17.99
C GLY A 6 -23.79 25.98 -18.47
N LYS A 7 -23.57 26.03 -19.79
CA LYS A 7 -22.25 25.87 -20.43
C LYS A 7 -21.53 24.57 -20.06
N ASP A 8 -22.27 23.46 -20.05
CA ASP A 8 -21.81 22.12 -19.64
C ASP A 8 -21.47 21.99 -18.14
N ASN A 9 -21.83 22.95 -17.27
CA ASN A 9 -21.58 22.85 -15.82
C ASN A 9 -22.80 22.26 -15.10
N TYR A 10 -22.64 21.11 -14.44
CA TYR A 10 -23.71 20.45 -13.71
C TYR A 10 -23.18 19.68 -12.50
N ARG A 11 -24.08 19.45 -11.54
CA ARG A 11 -23.86 18.63 -10.37
C ARG A 11 -25.13 17.82 -10.06
N HIS A 12 -24.97 16.52 -9.91
CA HIS A 12 -26.02 15.61 -9.48
C HIS A 12 -25.52 14.89 -8.24
N LEU A 13 -26.29 14.97 -7.16
CA LEU A 13 -26.02 14.24 -5.93
C LEU A 13 -27.28 13.46 -5.53
N THR A 14 -27.15 12.15 -5.43
CA THR A 14 -28.17 11.27 -4.86
C THR A 14 -27.62 10.69 -3.58
N GLN A 15 -28.41 10.76 -2.51
CA GLN A 15 -28.06 10.15 -1.23
C GLN A 15 -29.23 9.28 -0.79
N GLN A 16 -28.92 8.07 -0.35
CA GLN A 16 -29.88 7.13 0.22
C GLN A 16 -29.31 6.59 1.51
N GLN A 17 -30.17 6.37 2.49
CA GLN A 17 -29.76 5.86 3.79
C GLN A 17 -30.89 5.01 4.36
N ASP A 18 -30.55 3.80 4.78
CA ASP A 18 -31.43 2.96 5.57
C ASP A 18 -31.55 3.53 6.99
N ILE A 19 -32.78 3.56 7.51
CA ILE A 19 -33.09 3.97 8.88
C ILE A 19 -33.62 2.74 9.61
N GLY A 20 -32.83 2.19 10.53
CA GLY A 20 -33.23 1.05 11.34
C GLY A 20 -34.05 1.45 12.57
N SER A 21 -34.61 0.44 13.25
CA SER A 21 -35.39 0.65 14.46
C SER A 21 -34.53 1.14 15.64
N GLN A 22 -35.08 2.05 16.45
CA GLN A 22 -34.44 2.51 17.68
C GLN A 22 -35.28 2.09 18.90
N ILE A 23 -34.65 1.35 19.82
CA ILE A 23 -35.25 0.91 21.08
C ILE A 23 -34.34 1.38 22.21
N THR A 24 -34.89 2.11 23.17
CA THR A 24 -34.15 2.59 24.34
C THR A 24 -34.97 2.36 25.60
N GLY A 25 -34.43 1.57 26.53
CA GLY A 25 -35.03 1.33 27.84
C GLY A 25 -34.10 1.79 28.95
N ALA A 26 -34.62 2.52 29.95
CA ALA A 26 -33.81 2.95 31.11
C ALA A 26 -33.44 1.78 32.06
N GLY A 27 -34.14 0.65 31.95
CA GLY A 27 -33.88 -0.58 32.69
C GLY A 27 -33.52 -1.73 31.75
N GLU A 28 -34.14 -2.89 31.96
CA GLU A 28 -33.94 -4.05 31.11
C GLU A 28 -34.70 -3.93 29.78
N VAL A 29 -34.14 -4.51 28.73
CA VAL A 29 -34.79 -4.68 27.43
C VAL A 29 -34.73 -6.15 27.06
N THR A 30 -35.88 -6.76 26.77
CA THR A 30 -35.96 -8.14 26.29
C THR A 30 -36.60 -8.18 24.91
N LEU A 31 -35.90 -8.78 23.96
CA LEU A 31 -36.39 -9.08 22.61
C LEU A 31 -36.50 -10.60 22.48
N GLN A 32 -37.69 -11.11 22.15
CA GLN A 32 -37.92 -12.54 22.04
C GLN A 32 -38.66 -12.86 20.73
N ALA A 33 -38.12 -13.78 19.95
CA ALA A 33 -38.72 -14.29 18.72
C ALA A 33 -38.86 -15.82 18.80
N GLY A 34 -40.03 -16.34 18.43
CA GLY A 34 -40.27 -17.79 18.39
C GLY A 34 -39.45 -18.52 17.31
N GLN A 35 -39.02 -17.82 16.27
CA GLN A 35 -38.15 -18.33 15.21
C GLN A 35 -36.92 -17.44 15.07
N ASP A 36 -36.95 -16.45 14.18
CA ASP A 36 -35.77 -15.64 13.85
C ASP A 36 -35.91 -14.21 14.38
N LEU A 37 -34.78 -13.62 14.79
CA LEU A 37 -34.64 -12.21 15.12
C LEU A 37 -33.59 -11.59 14.20
N THR A 38 -34.01 -10.67 13.33
CA THR A 38 -33.11 -9.96 12.42
C THR A 38 -33.17 -8.46 12.71
N ALA A 39 -32.01 -7.85 12.94
CA ALA A 39 -31.84 -6.42 13.16
C ALA A 39 -30.92 -5.84 12.08
N THR A 40 -31.40 -4.82 11.36
CA THR A 40 -30.70 -4.16 10.26
C THR A 40 -30.63 -2.66 10.53
N ALA A 41 -29.41 -2.11 10.57
CA ALA A 41 -29.14 -0.72 10.98
C ALA A 41 -29.84 -0.31 12.30
N ALA A 42 -30.13 -1.27 13.18
CA ALA A 42 -30.96 -1.03 14.36
C ALA A 42 -30.10 -0.57 15.55
N HIS A 43 -30.69 0.23 16.44
CA HIS A 43 -30.06 0.67 17.67
C HIS A 43 -30.89 0.23 18.88
N VAL A 44 -30.39 -0.72 19.65
CA VAL A 44 -31.06 -1.24 20.85
C VAL A 44 -30.18 -0.98 22.06
N ASN A 45 -30.66 -0.11 22.95
CA ASN A 45 -29.96 0.30 24.16
C ASN A 45 -30.78 -0.03 25.41
N ALA A 46 -30.20 -0.80 26.32
CA ALA A 46 -30.74 -1.07 27.65
C ALA A 46 -29.88 -0.35 28.70
N GLY A 47 -30.50 0.36 29.64
CA GLY A 47 -29.80 0.96 30.78
C GLY A 47 -29.27 -0.07 31.78
N GLN A 48 -29.80 -1.30 31.74
CA GLN A 48 -29.34 -2.44 32.53
C GLN A 48 -29.06 -3.65 31.63
N HIS A 49 -29.84 -4.73 31.71
CA HIS A 49 -29.61 -5.95 30.95
C HIS A 49 -30.37 -5.93 29.61
N LEU A 50 -29.64 -6.14 28.51
CA LEU A 50 -30.22 -6.42 27.19
C LEU A 50 -30.22 -7.93 26.94
N THR A 51 -31.41 -8.53 26.80
CA THR A 51 -31.58 -9.93 26.39
C THR A 51 -32.23 -9.98 25.02
N ALA A 52 -31.61 -10.68 24.06
CA ALA A 52 -32.22 -10.99 22.78
C ALA A 52 -32.19 -12.50 22.54
N GLN A 53 -33.36 -13.09 22.31
CA GLN A 53 -33.53 -14.52 22.14
C GLN A 53 -34.31 -14.85 20.86
N ALA A 54 -33.79 -15.79 20.08
CA ALA A 54 -34.43 -16.33 18.89
C ALA A 54 -34.50 -17.87 18.99
N GLY A 55 -35.66 -18.47 18.71
CA GLY A 55 -35.83 -19.93 18.68
C GLY A 55 -34.99 -20.63 17.60
N HIS A 56 -34.65 -19.92 16.53
CA HIS A 56 -33.75 -20.33 15.46
C HIS A 56 -32.57 -19.36 15.39
N ASN A 57 -32.59 -18.38 14.48
CA ASN A 57 -31.42 -17.57 14.17
C ASN A 57 -31.53 -16.16 14.72
N LEU A 58 -30.41 -15.62 15.18
CA LEU A 58 -30.29 -14.21 15.58
C LEU A 58 -29.26 -13.54 14.67
N THR A 59 -29.70 -12.55 13.88
CA THR A 59 -28.86 -11.84 12.91
C THR A 59 -28.81 -10.35 13.22
N LEU A 60 -27.61 -9.84 13.47
CA LEU A 60 -27.30 -8.40 13.51
C LEU A 60 -26.52 -8.06 12.24
N THR A 61 -27.12 -7.29 11.35
CA THR A 61 -26.53 -6.92 10.06
C THR A 61 -26.56 -5.42 9.84
N THR A 62 -25.76 -4.96 8.88
CA THR A 62 -25.72 -3.56 8.50
C THR A 62 -26.87 -3.20 7.56
N GLY A 63 -27.38 -1.97 7.69
CA GLY A 63 -28.05 -1.30 6.57
C GLY A 63 -27.04 -0.59 5.68
N THR A 64 -27.52 0.25 4.78
CA THR A 64 -26.69 0.93 3.77
C THR A 64 -26.88 2.44 3.84
N ALA A 65 -25.78 3.19 3.79
CA ALA A 65 -25.79 4.57 3.30
C ALA A 65 -25.06 4.61 1.96
N SER A 66 -25.67 5.18 0.94
CA SER A 66 -25.03 5.38 -0.37
C SER A 66 -25.08 6.84 -0.79
N SER A 67 -24.04 7.27 -1.48
CA SER A 67 -23.93 8.60 -2.06
C SER A 67 -23.34 8.50 -3.45
N ASP A 68 -24.07 9.02 -4.43
CA ASP A 68 -23.66 9.11 -5.82
C ASP A 68 -23.54 10.58 -6.20
N LEU A 69 -22.31 11.03 -6.45
CA LEU A 69 -22.00 12.38 -6.90
C LEU A 69 -21.46 12.34 -8.32
N VAL A 70 -22.06 13.12 -9.20
CA VAL A 70 -21.49 13.42 -10.51
C VAL A 70 -21.40 14.93 -10.65
N GLU A 71 -20.18 15.43 -10.82
CA GLU A 71 -19.90 16.83 -11.10
C GLU A 71 -19.17 16.97 -12.43
N HIS A 72 -19.55 17.96 -13.21
CA HIS A 72 -18.85 18.34 -14.42
C HIS A 72 -18.74 19.85 -14.46
N SER A 73 -17.52 20.34 -14.72
CA SER A 73 -17.24 21.77 -14.82
C SER A 73 -16.39 22.06 -16.03
N LYS A 74 -16.77 23.10 -16.77
CA LYS A 74 -16.07 23.53 -17.97
C LYS A 74 -15.99 25.04 -18.01
N GLN A 75 -14.76 25.53 -17.89
CA GLN A 75 -14.44 26.94 -17.90
C GLN A 75 -13.61 27.26 -19.13
N THR A 76 -14.06 28.24 -19.93
CA THR A 76 -13.32 28.74 -21.08
C THR A 76 -13.00 30.21 -20.88
N SER A 77 -11.72 30.57 -20.95
CA SER A 77 -11.25 31.94 -21.02
C SER A 77 -10.78 32.27 -22.44
N LYS A 78 -11.14 33.47 -22.91
CA LYS A 78 -10.74 34.00 -24.23
C LYS A 78 -10.07 35.35 -24.00
N GLY A 79 -8.81 35.46 -24.41
CA GLY A 79 -8.13 36.73 -24.58
C GLY A 79 -8.08 37.12 -26.06
N TRP A 80 -7.49 38.28 -26.35
CA TRP A 80 -7.36 38.79 -27.72
C TRP A 80 -6.59 37.84 -28.67
N LEU A 81 -5.57 37.14 -28.15
CA LEU A 81 -4.69 36.26 -28.93
C LEU A 81 -4.62 34.81 -28.40
N SER A 82 -5.33 34.48 -27.33
CA SER A 82 -5.24 33.19 -26.65
C SER A 82 -6.60 32.68 -26.18
N LYS A 83 -6.77 31.36 -26.14
CA LYS A 83 -7.94 30.68 -25.60
C LYS A 83 -7.48 29.54 -24.71
N SER A 84 -8.02 29.46 -23.50
CA SER A 84 -7.80 28.35 -22.57
C SER A 84 -9.15 27.75 -22.18
N SER A 85 -9.20 26.43 -22.06
CA SER A 85 -10.35 25.68 -21.56
C SER A 85 -9.86 24.69 -20.53
N VAL A 86 -10.49 24.68 -19.37
CA VAL A 86 -10.30 23.67 -18.33
C VAL A 86 -11.64 22.95 -18.18
N GLU A 87 -11.59 21.62 -18.28
CA GLU A 87 -12.73 20.72 -18.16
C GLU A 87 -12.39 19.73 -17.05
N THR A 88 -13.24 19.64 -16.04
CA THR A 88 -13.15 18.65 -14.95
C THR A 88 -14.42 17.82 -14.92
N HIS A 89 -14.26 16.54 -14.59
CA HIS A 89 -15.38 15.64 -14.42
C HIS A 89 -15.05 14.67 -13.29
N ASP A 90 -15.90 14.69 -12.28
CA ASP A 90 -15.73 13.97 -11.03
C ASP A 90 -16.97 13.10 -10.82
N GLU A 91 -16.76 11.81 -10.65
CA GLU A 91 -17.81 10.85 -10.35
C GLU A 91 -17.39 10.05 -9.12
N VAL A 92 -18.23 10.03 -8.09
CA VAL A 92 -17.96 9.36 -6.82
C VAL A 92 -19.17 8.51 -6.46
N HIS A 93 -18.93 7.23 -6.24
CA HIS A 93 -19.91 6.26 -5.75
C HIS A 93 -19.43 5.73 -4.41
N ASP A 94 -20.16 6.04 -3.35
CA ASP A 94 -19.84 5.61 -2.00
C ASP A 94 -20.96 4.72 -1.47
N ARG A 95 -20.60 3.60 -0.85
CA ARG A 95 -21.53 2.69 -0.17
C ARG A 95 -20.91 2.28 1.16
N GLN A 96 -21.51 2.77 2.23
CA GLN A 96 -21.09 2.53 3.60
C GLN A 96 -22.06 1.59 4.31
N ALA A 97 -21.53 0.79 5.22
CA ALA A 97 -22.28 -0.17 6.00
C ALA A 97 -22.73 0.48 7.32
N LEU A 98 -24.04 0.64 7.52
CA LEU A 98 -24.62 1.23 8.74
C LEU A 98 -24.85 0.14 9.79
N SER A 99 -24.04 0.14 10.83
CA SER A 99 -24.02 -0.91 11.85
C SER A 99 -25.33 -1.05 12.61
N THR A 100 -25.72 -2.28 12.92
CA THR A 100 -26.64 -2.54 14.04
C THR A 100 -25.84 -2.48 15.34
N THR A 101 -26.39 -1.86 16.38
CA THR A 101 -25.74 -1.75 17.70
C THR A 101 -26.69 -2.21 18.80
N PHE A 102 -26.28 -3.24 19.53
CA PHE A 102 -26.96 -3.76 20.72
C PHE A 102 -26.08 -3.45 21.94
N SER A 103 -26.59 -2.69 22.90
CA SER A 103 -25.80 -2.27 24.07
C SER A 103 -26.56 -2.28 25.38
N GLY A 104 -25.86 -2.50 26.49
CA GLY A 104 -26.36 -2.25 27.84
C GLY A 104 -25.29 -2.46 28.92
N ASP A 105 -25.67 -2.53 30.19
CA ASP A 105 -24.74 -2.92 31.25
C ASP A 105 -24.34 -4.38 31.09
N LYS A 106 -25.31 -5.27 30.87
CA LYS A 106 -25.06 -6.66 30.47
C LYS A 106 -25.76 -6.93 29.16
N VAL A 107 -25.16 -7.76 28.31
CA VAL A 107 -25.78 -8.17 27.05
C VAL A 107 -25.77 -9.68 26.93
N THR A 108 -26.92 -10.26 26.64
CA THR A 108 -27.08 -11.69 26.38
C THR A 108 -27.83 -11.90 25.09
N LEU A 109 -27.16 -12.47 24.08
CA LEU A 109 -27.80 -12.90 22.84
C LEU A 109 -27.82 -14.42 22.78
N GLN A 110 -28.98 -14.99 22.45
CA GLN A 110 -29.21 -16.43 22.40
C GLN A 110 -29.93 -16.79 21.10
N ALA A 111 -29.32 -17.66 20.31
CA ALA A 111 -29.92 -18.26 19.13
C ALA A 111 -30.03 -19.77 19.34
N GLY A 112 -31.22 -20.34 19.11
CA GLY A 112 -31.42 -21.79 19.14
C GLY A 112 -30.61 -22.53 18.06
N LYS A 113 -30.23 -21.84 16.98
CA LYS A 113 -29.35 -22.34 15.92
C LYS A 113 -28.17 -21.39 15.73
N ASP A 114 -28.27 -20.44 14.80
CA ASP A 114 -27.13 -19.64 14.36
C ASP A 114 -27.22 -18.19 14.86
N LEU A 115 -26.08 -17.66 15.31
CA LEU A 115 -25.92 -16.25 15.66
C LEU A 115 -24.93 -15.61 14.69
N HIS A 116 -25.39 -14.61 13.95
CA HIS A 116 -24.60 -13.90 12.95
C HIS A 116 -24.52 -12.40 13.25
N ILE A 117 -23.30 -11.87 13.36
CA ILE A 117 -23.01 -10.46 13.55
C ILE A 117 -22.11 -10.02 12.39
N SER A 118 -22.58 -9.10 11.55
CA SER A 118 -21.83 -8.57 10.40
C SER A 118 -21.79 -7.05 10.42
N GLY A 119 -20.58 -6.49 10.38
CA GLY A 119 -20.29 -5.05 10.48
C GLY A 119 -21.03 -4.32 11.62
N SER A 120 -21.31 -5.04 12.71
CA SER A 120 -22.26 -4.64 13.76
C SER A 120 -21.64 -4.73 15.15
N ASN A 121 -22.28 -4.10 16.13
CA ASN A 121 -21.72 -3.89 17.46
C ASN A 121 -22.58 -4.56 18.55
N VAL A 122 -21.92 -5.24 19.48
CA VAL A 122 -22.53 -5.77 20.72
C VAL A 122 -21.66 -5.31 21.89
N ALA A 123 -22.18 -4.42 22.74
CA ALA A 123 -21.38 -3.73 23.75
C ALA A 123 -21.99 -3.79 25.16
N GLY A 124 -21.19 -4.25 26.13
CA GLY A 124 -21.53 -4.30 27.55
C GLY A 124 -20.64 -3.40 28.41
N THR A 125 -21.19 -2.79 29.46
CA THR A 125 -20.33 -2.25 30.54
C THR A 125 -19.69 -3.39 31.33
N GLN A 126 -20.52 -4.36 31.71
CA GLN A 126 -20.22 -5.62 32.37
C GLN A 126 -20.36 -6.76 31.34
N ASP A 127 -20.73 -7.97 31.78
CA ASP A 127 -20.63 -9.18 30.98
C ASP A 127 -21.42 -9.16 29.66
N VAL A 128 -20.78 -9.66 28.61
CA VAL A 128 -21.40 -9.95 27.31
C VAL A 128 -21.36 -11.46 27.07
N SER A 129 -22.51 -12.06 26.79
CA SER A 129 -22.65 -13.48 26.48
C SER A 129 -23.38 -13.69 25.17
N LEU A 130 -22.75 -14.43 24.25
CA LEU A 130 -23.26 -14.77 22.94
C LEU A 130 -23.33 -16.30 22.83
N ASN A 131 -24.53 -16.84 22.70
CA ASN A 131 -24.75 -18.28 22.67
C ASN A 131 -25.50 -18.67 21.39
N ALA A 132 -24.92 -19.60 20.63
CA ALA A 132 -25.53 -20.19 19.44
C ALA A 132 -25.58 -21.72 19.60
N GLY A 133 -26.76 -22.31 19.35
CA GLY A 133 -26.93 -23.76 19.37
C GLY A 133 -26.05 -24.49 18.35
N HIS A 134 -25.77 -23.87 17.20
CA HIS A 134 -24.88 -24.40 16.15
C HIS A 134 -23.72 -23.45 15.87
N GLN A 135 -23.90 -22.43 15.01
CA GLN A 135 -22.80 -21.56 14.57
C GLN A 135 -22.88 -20.15 15.16
N LEU A 136 -21.73 -19.65 15.60
CA LEU A 136 -21.55 -18.26 16.01
C LEU A 136 -20.55 -17.59 15.08
N THR A 137 -21.01 -16.59 14.34
CA THR A 137 -20.19 -15.83 13.39
C THR A 137 -20.15 -14.36 13.77
N VAL A 138 -18.94 -13.83 13.92
CA VAL A 138 -18.64 -12.41 14.03
C VAL A 138 -17.77 -12.02 12.82
N ALA A 139 -18.32 -11.25 11.89
CA ALA A 139 -17.73 -11.03 10.57
C ALA A 139 -17.82 -9.57 10.13
N THR A 140 -17.22 -9.27 8.98
CA THR A 140 -17.24 -7.96 8.36
C THR A 140 -18.50 -7.74 7.51
N ALA A 141 -18.81 -6.48 7.22
CA ALA A 141 -19.72 -6.06 6.16
C ALA A 141 -18.91 -5.32 5.08
N ALA A 142 -19.29 -5.46 3.82
CA ALA A 142 -18.58 -4.81 2.72
C ALA A 142 -18.96 -3.33 2.60
N GLU A 143 -17.96 -2.49 2.40
CA GLU A 143 -18.07 -1.10 1.98
C GLU A 143 -17.36 -0.95 0.65
N SER A 144 -17.84 -0.03 -0.19
CA SER A 144 -17.25 0.21 -1.51
C SER A 144 -17.16 1.69 -1.79
N HIS A 145 -16.04 2.11 -2.35
CA HIS A 145 -15.81 3.47 -2.79
C HIS A 145 -15.17 3.47 -4.17
N GLY A 146 -15.89 4.03 -5.14
CA GLY A 146 -15.44 4.23 -6.52
C GLY A 146 -15.34 5.71 -6.83
N GLU A 147 -14.26 6.11 -7.49
CA GLU A 147 -14.01 7.49 -7.89
C GLU A 147 -13.44 7.54 -9.30
N THR A 148 -13.94 8.46 -10.12
CA THR A 148 -13.32 8.86 -11.38
C THR A 148 -13.06 10.35 -11.35
N HIS A 149 -11.79 10.74 -11.47
CA HIS A 149 -11.37 12.13 -11.58
C HIS A 149 -10.77 12.38 -12.95
N LEU A 150 -11.37 13.26 -13.74
CA LEU A 150 -10.84 13.71 -15.02
C LEU A 150 -10.54 15.20 -14.95
N ARG A 151 -9.33 15.56 -15.38
CA ARG A 151 -8.94 16.96 -15.62
C ARG A 151 -8.34 17.10 -17.00
N GLN A 152 -8.94 17.94 -17.83
CA GLN A 152 -8.46 18.26 -19.16
C GLN A 152 -8.24 19.77 -19.34
N GLU A 153 -7.01 20.14 -19.66
CA GLU A 153 -6.64 21.51 -20.03
C GLU A 153 -6.34 21.58 -21.52
N LYS A 154 -7.00 22.49 -22.24
CA LYS A 154 -6.76 22.80 -23.65
C LYS A 154 -6.40 24.27 -23.79
N LYS A 155 -5.27 24.56 -24.41
CA LYS A 155 -4.80 25.92 -24.71
C LYS A 155 -4.61 26.07 -26.21
N SER A 156 -4.93 27.24 -26.75
CA SER A 156 -4.69 27.56 -28.15
C SER A 156 -4.41 29.05 -28.36
N GLY A 157 -3.74 29.40 -29.45
CA GLY A 157 -3.30 30.76 -29.73
C GLY A 157 -1.93 31.02 -29.10
N LEU A 158 -1.68 32.25 -28.67
CA LEU A 158 -0.42 32.70 -28.07
C LEU A 158 -0.26 32.15 -26.64
N MET A 159 0.84 31.45 -26.39
CA MET A 159 1.19 30.77 -25.15
C MET A 159 2.62 31.14 -24.74
N GLY A 160 2.91 31.19 -23.44
CA GLY A 160 4.28 31.38 -22.96
C GLY A 160 5.10 30.09 -23.10
N THR A 161 6.40 30.21 -23.39
CA THR A 161 7.31 29.07 -23.54
C THR A 161 7.94 28.60 -22.21
N GLY A 162 7.64 29.27 -21.09
CA GLY A 162 8.31 29.05 -19.80
C GLY A 162 9.64 29.81 -19.64
N GLY A 163 9.97 30.68 -20.60
CA GLY A 163 11.14 31.59 -20.58
C GLY A 163 10.87 32.81 -21.46
N ILE A 164 11.92 33.41 -22.03
CA ILE A 164 11.76 34.55 -22.95
C ILE A 164 11.38 34.04 -24.35
N GLY A 165 10.07 33.95 -24.62
CA GLY A 165 9.52 33.50 -25.90
C GLY A 165 8.01 33.24 -25.87
N PHE A 166 7.42 33.03 -27.04
CA PHE A 166 6.01 32.71 -27.21
C PHE A 166 5.79 31.58 -28.23
N THR A 167 4.79 30.73 -27.96
CA THR A 167 4.31 29.70 -28.88
C THR A 167 2.91 30.06 -29.35
N VAL A 168 2.69 30.14 -30.65
CA VAL A 168 1.35 30.18 -31.25
C VAL A 168 0.97 28.77 -31.67
N GLY A 169 0.01 28.16 -30.98
CA GLY A 169 -0.28 26.74 -31.21
C GLY A 169 -1.53 26.22 -30.53
N LYS A 170 -1.54 24.91 -30.30
CA LYS A 170 -2.52 24.15 -29.53
C LYS A 170 -1.75 23.27 -28.54
N ALA A 171 -2.23 23.17 -27.31
CA ALA A 171 -1.75 22.22 -26.32
C ALA A 171 -2.96 21.60 -25.62
N SER A 172 -2.89 20.31 -25.30
CA SER A 172 -3.88 19.59 -24.52
C SER A 172 -3.14 18.70 -23.52
N GLN A 173 -3.58 18.74 -22.28
CA GLN A 173 -3.20 17.79 -21.24
C GLN A 173 -4.49 17.21 -20.67
N LYS A 174 -4.60 15.88 -20.61
CA LYS A 174 -5.73 15.18 -20.01
C LYS A 174 -5.19 14.16 -19.02
N THR A 175 -5.65 14.25 -17.78
CA THR A 175 -5.40 13.25 -16.75
C THR A 175 -6.74 12.63 -16.38
N THR A 176 -6.80 11.31 -16.29
CA THR A 176 -7.95 10.56 -15.79
C THR A 176 -7.44 9.57 -14.75
N THR A 177 -7.99 9.62 -13.56
CA THR A 177 -7.71 8.69 -12.47
C THR A 177 -8.99 7.96 -12.16
N ASP A 178 -8.99 6.66 -12.39
CA ASP A 178 -10.08 5.75 -12.05
C ASP A 178 -9.65 4.96 -10.79
N SER A 179 -10.40 5.03 -9.70
CA SER A 179 -10.13 4.33 -8.44
C SER A 179 -11.34 3.51 -8.00
N ASP A 180 -11.12 2.28 -7.57
CA ASP A 180 -12.13 1.40 -6.98
C ASP A 180 -11.54 0.77 -5.72
N SER A 181 -12.27 0.84 -4.62
CA SER A 181 -11.86 0.25 -3.35
C SER A 181 -13.01 -0.51 -2.72
N GLN A 182 -12.68 -1.66 -2.17
CA GLN A 182 -13.59 -2.55 -1.45
C GLN A 182 -13.00 -2.76 -0.06
N LEU A 183 -13.70 -2.28 0.96
CA LEU A 183 -13.26 -2.29 2.33
C LEU A 183 -14.17 -3.20 3.17
N SER A 184 -13.61 -3.74 4.23
CA SER A 184 -14.29 -4.60 5.19
C SER A 184 -14.54 -3.84 6.48
N LYS A 185 -15.79 -3.55 6.78
CA LYS A 185 -16.19 -3.01 8.09
C LYS A 185 -16.35 -4.14 9.10
N GLY A 186 -15.41 -4.25 10.04
CA GLY A 186 -15.43 -5.25 11.10
C GLY A 186 -16.62 -5.12 12.05
N SER A 187 -16.99 -6.24 12.69
CA SER A 187 -17.89 -6.21 13.85
C SER A 187 -17.10 -5.99 15.14
N THR A 188 -17.73 -5.41 16.15
CA THR A 188 -17.14 -5.24 17.48
C THR A 188 -18.04 -5.90 18.52
N VAL A 189 -17.50 -6.88 19.26
CA VAL A 189 -18.16 -7.49 20.41
C VAL A 189 -17.31 -7.20 21.63
N GLY A 190 -17.85 -6.55 22.66
CA GLY A 190 -17.01 -6.33 23.82
C GLY A 190 -17.67 -5.88 25.11
N SER A 191 -16.93 -6.10 26.18
CA SER A 191 -17.21 -5.62 27.52
C SER A 191 -16.08 -4.70 27.99
N SER A 192 -16.42 -3.55 28.57
CA SER A 192 -15.41 -2.61 29.09
C SER A 192 -14.85 -2.99 30.47
N GLN A 193 -15.62 -3.66 31.33
CA GLN A 193 -15.23 -4.00 32.72
C GLN A 193 -15.52 -5.45 33.12
N GLY A 194 -16.25 -6.19 32.28
CA GLY A 194 -16.68 -7.56 32.53
C GLY A 194 -16.04 -8.56 31.58
N ASN A 195 -16.62 -9.76 31.58
CA ASN A 195 -16.18 -10.87 30.74
C ASN A 195 -16.89 -10.85 29.39
N VAL A 196 -16.28 -11.48 28.40
CA VAL A 196 -16.94 -11.81 27.14
C VAL A 196 -16.91 -13.32 26.93
N VAL A 197 -18.08 -13.91 26.74
CA VAL A 197 -18.25 -15.34 26.46
C VAL A 197 -18.91 -15.53 25.11
N LEU A 198 -18.20 -16.19 24.21
CA LEU A 198 -18.67 -16.60 22.88
C LEU A 198 -18.77 -18.13 22.87
N ASN A 199 -20.00 -18.65 22.80
CA ASN A 199 -20.27 -20.09 22.83
C ASN A 199 -21.04 -20.51 21.58
N ALA A 200 -20.48 -21.47 20.84
CA ALA A 200 -21.10 -22.09 19.68
C ALA A 200 -21.17 -23.61 19.88
N GLY A 201 -22.32 -24.23 19.59
CA GLY A 201 -22.42 -25.70 19.69
C GLY A 201 -21.59 -26.44 18.66
N GLU A 202 -21.24 -25.82 17.53
CA GLU A 202 -20.44 -26.40 16.45
C GLU A 202 -19.26 -25.47 16.09
N GLN A 203 -19.48 -24.45 15.26
CA GLN A 203 -18.42 -23.60 14.73
C GLN A 203 -18.50 -22.18 15.29
N LEU A 204 -17.38 -21.72 15.86
CA LEU A 204 -17.17 -20.32 16.21
C LEU A 204 -16.22 -19.69 15.19
N ARG A 205 -16.67 -18.63 14.52
CA ARG A 205 -15.88 -17.90 13.52
C ARG A 205 -15.81 -16.41 13.82
N ILE A 206 -14.58 -15.88 13.86
CA ILE A 206 -14.29 -14.44 13.91
C ILE A 206 -13.50 -14.09 12.66
N HIS A 207 -13.94 -13.06 11.93
CA HIS A 207 -13.36 -12.69 10.63
C HIS A 207 -13.25 -11.17 10.50
N GLY A 208 -12.03 -10.65 10.39
CA GLY A 208 -11.72 -9.21 10.31
C GLY A 208 -12.43 -8.36 11.35
N SER A 209 -12.61 -8.88 12.57
CA SER A 209 -13.47 -8.29 13.60
C SER A 209 -12.77 -8.23 14.95
N GLU A 210 -13.33 -7.44 15.86
CA GLU A 210 -12.77 -7.19 17.18
C GLU A 210 -13.61 -7.83 18.28
N VAL A 211 -12.95 -8.49 19.23
CA VAL A 211 -13.56 -9.00 20.45
C VAL A 211 -12.75 -8.56 21.66
N ILE A 212 -13.38 -7.82 22.58
CA ILE A 212 -12.67 -7.14 23.67
C ILE A 212 -13.34 -7.45 25.01
N ALA A 213 -12.61 -8.02 25.97
CA ALA A 213 -13.07 -8.19 27.34
C ALA A 213 -12.22 -7.35 28.30
N GLY A 214 -12.87 -6.57 29.16
CA GLY A 214 -12.19 -5.86 30.26
C GLY A 214 -11.56 -6.81 31.28
N LYS A 215 -12.07 -8.04 31.37
CA LYS A 215 -11.53 -9.14 32.18
C LYS A 215 -11.24 -10.35 31.31
N ASP A 216 -11.97 -11.45 31.48
CA ASP A 216 -11.72 -12.72 30.78
C ASP A 216 -12.49 -12.79 29.45
N LEU A 217 -11.81 -13.31 28.43
CA LEU A 217 -12.37 -13.63 27.12
C LEU A 217 -12.39 -15.14 26.92
N THR A 218 -13.58 -15.72 26.77
CA THR A 218 -13.75 -17.17 26.56
C THR A 218 -14.45 -17.45 25.23
N LEU A 219 -13.81 -18.25 24.37
CA LEU A 219 -14.35 -18.72 23.10
C LEU A 219 -14.46 -20.24 23.14
N THR A 220 -15.63 -20.79 22.82
CA THR A 220 -15.88 -22.24 22.83
C THR A 220 -16.68 -22.68 21.61
N GLY A 221 -16.27 -23.81 21.03
CA GLY A 221 -17.07 -24.61 20.09
C GLY A 221 -16.38 -25.92 19.73
N GLN A 222 -16.98 -26.72 18.86
CA GLN A 222 -16.31 -27.91 18.30
C GLN A 222 -15.12 -27.51 17.43
N GLN A 223 -15.24 -26.38 16.74
CA GLN A 223 -14.21 -25.81 15.87
C GLN A 223 -14.14 -24.30 16.08
N VAL A 224 -12.95 -23.74 16.24
CA VAL A 224 -12.75 -22.29 16.36
C VAL A 224 -11.89 -21.77 15.21
N THR A 225 -12.29 -20.67 14.59
CA THR A 225 -11.56 -20.05 13.48
C THR A 225 -11.55 -18.54 13.61
N VAL A 226 -10.35 -17.94 13.62
CA VAL A 226 -10.10 -16.50 13.72
C VAL A 226 -9.27 -16.08 12.52
N THR A 227 -9.79 -15.20 11.68
CA THR A 227 -9.18 -14.92 10.36
C THR A 227 -9.16 -13.43 10.05
N SER A 228 -8.31 -13.02 9.12
CA SER A 228 -8.31 -11.68 8.54
C SER A 228 -9.35 -11.54 7.44
N ALA A 229 -9.86 -10.33 7.24
CA ALA A 229 -10.67 -9.93 6.10
C ALA A 229 -9.82 -9.21 5.05
N GLU A 230 -10.23 -9.29 3.80
CA GLU A 230 -9.49 -8.73 2.67
C GLU A 230 -10.04 -7.34 2.31
N ASN A 231 -9.14 -6.37 2.13
CA ASN A 231 -9.43 -5.06 1.55
C ASN A 231 -8.71 -4.93 0.20
N ARG A 232 -9.39 -4.39 -0.79
CA ARG A 232 -8.86 -4.22 -2.15
C ARG A 232 -8.87 -2.76 -2.55
N ASN A 233 -7.84 -2.34 -3.26
CA ASN A 233 -7.78 -1.04 -3.90
C ASN A 233 -7.19 -1.19 -5.31
N HIS A 234 -7.85 -0.59 -6.29
CA HIS A 234 -7.42 -0.56 -7.67
C HIS A 234 -7.44 0.88 -8.19
N THR A 235 -6.29 1.38 -8.63
CA THR A 235 -6.17 2.72 -9.21
C THR A 235 -5.56 2.62 -10.60
N THR A 236 -6.16 3.30 -11.57
CA THR A 236 -5.65 3.47 -12.93
C THR A 236 -5.51 4.95 -13.25
N THR A 237 -4.27 5.42 -13.41
CA THR A 237 -3.97 6.80 -13.80
C THR A 237 -3.53 6.85 -15.25
N LYS A 238 -4.26 7.59 -16.08
CA LYS A 238 -3.97 7.84 -17.49
C LYS A 238 -3.61 9.31 -17.69
N THR A 239 -2.44 9.59 -18.23
CA THR A 239 -2.00 10.94 -18.61
C THR A 239 -1.77 11.01 -20.12
N GLU A 240 -2.44 11.93 -20.80
CA GLU A 240 -2.29 12.19 -22.24
C GLU A 240 -1.88 13.65 -22.45
N GLN A 241 -0.82 13.89 -23.22
CA GLN A 241 -0.39 15.23 -23.60
C GLN A 241 -0.26 15.33 -25.12
N LYS A 242 -0.71 16.44 -25.70
CA LYS A 242 -0.59 16.73 -27.12
C LYS A 242 -0.26 18.21 -27.29
N GLN A 243 0.76 18.54 -28.06
CA GLN A 243 1.08 19.93 -28.36
C GLN A 243 1.48 20.07 -29.83
N SER A 244 1.09 21.18 -30.43
CA SER A 244 1.50 21.57 -31.78
C SER A 244 1.56 23.08 -31.90
N GLY A 245 2.61 23.66 -32.46
CA GLY A 245 2.65 25.12 -32.60
C GLY A 245 3.95 25.66 -33.16
N LEU A 246 3.91 26.95 -33.51
CA LEU A 246 5.03 27.78 -33.92
C LEU A 246 5.56 28.53 -32.70
N THR A 247 6.79 28.26 -32.30
CA THR A 247 7.48 28.84 -31.16
C THR A 247 8.54 29.81 -31.61
N VAL A 248 8.45 31.05 -31.13
CA VAL A 248 9.52 32.06 -31.19
C VAL A 248 10.17 32.13 -29.82
N ALA A 249 11.44 31.76 -29.71
CA ALA A 249 12.18 31.81 -28.45
C ALA A 249 13.52 32.53 -28.62
N LEU A 250 13.87 33.36 -27.64
CA LEU A 250 15.20 33.96 -27.56
C LEU A 250 16.18 32.90 -27.02
N SER A 251 17.03 32.38 -27.89
CA SER A 251 18.14 31.50 -27.53
C SER A 251 19.28 32.36 -26.96
N GLY A 252 19.30 32.57 -25.65
CA GLY A 252 20.40 33.28 -24.98
C GLY A 252 20.53 32.91 -23.51
N ALA A 253 21.77 32.77 -23.03
CA ALA A 253 22.07 32.47 -21.64
C ALA A 253 21.74 33.66 -20.72
N ALA A 254 20.49 33.71 -20.26
CA ALA A 254 20.09 34.27 -18.97
C ALA A 254 18.65 33.81 -18.68
N GLY A 255 18.50 32.79 -17.84
CA GLY A 255 17.20 32.26 -17.42
C GLY A 255 17.15 30.74 -17.22
N GLY A 256 18.19 30.01 -17.63
CA GLY A 256 18.35 28.58 -17.37
C GLY A 256 18.73 28.26 -15.92
N ALA A 257 18.01 28.81 -14.95
CA ALA A 257 18.08 28.43 -13.53
C ALA A 257 16.79 28.77 -12.76
N VAL A 258 15.65 28.91 -13.44
CA VAL A 258 14.37 29.14 -12.76
C VAL A 258 13.36 28.10 -13.24
N ASN A 259 13.30 26.96 -12.55
CA ASN A 259 12.08 26.52 -11.84
C ASN A 259 12.27 25.22 -11.01
N SER A 260 13.38 24.48 -11.16
CA SER A 260 13.56 23.20 -10.44
C SER A 260 14.24 23.33 -9.06
N ALA A 261 14.89 24.46 -8.75
CA ALA A 261 15.53 24.69 -7.44
C ALA A 261 14.71 25.59 -6.49
N VAL A 262 13.91 26.53 -7.02
CA VAL A 262 13.21 27.53 -6.20
C VAL A 262 11.93 26.98 -5.56
N GLN A 263 11.26 26.00 -6.18
CA GLN A 263 10.13 25.33 -5.52
C GLN A 263 10.60 24.45 -4.35
N THR A 264 11.69 23.70 -4.49
CA THR A 264 12.26 22.88 -3.41
C THR A 264 12.79 23.73 -2.24
N ALA A 265 13.39 24.89 -2.52
CA ALA A 265 13.90 25.79 -1.49
C ALA A 265 12.81 26.59 -0.75
N ARG A 266 11.66 26.86 -1.38
CA ARG A 266 10.53 27.54 -0.72
C ARG A 266 9.76 26.62 0.22
N THR A 267 9.70 25.31 -0.06
CA THR A 267 9.07 24.32 0.82
C THR A 267 9.91 24.02 2.07
N ALA A 268 11.22 24.24 2.03
CA ALA A 268 12.12 23.99 3.16
C ALA A 268 12.21 25.14 4.20
N ARG A 269 11.53 26.28 3.97
CA ARG A 269 11.62 27.45 4.87
C ARG A 269 10.60 27.48 6.03
N ASN A 270 9.65 26.54 6.09
CA ASN A 270 8.56 26.55 7.07
C ASN A 270 8.56 25.38 8.07
N GLU A 271 9.63 24.59 8.15
CA GLU A 271 9.70 23.42 9.05
C GLU A 271 10.86 23.58 10.04
N SER A 272 10.53 23.51 11.34
CA SER A 272 11.37 23.89 12.47
C SER A 272 12.19 22.74 13.09
N ASP A 273 12.24 21.55 12.48
CA ASP A 273 13.02 20.42 13.02
C ASP A 273 14.36 20.17 12.29
N LEU A 274 15.44 20.24 13.06
CA LEU A 274 16.83 20.06 12.62
C LEU A 274 17.14 18.63 12.13
N ARG A 275 16.37 17.60 12.54
CA ARG A 275 16.60 16.22 12.08
C ARG A 275 15.98 15.92 10.73
N LEU A 276 14.85 16.54 10.40
CA LEU A 276 14.23 16.44 9.08
C LEU A 276 15.09 17.11 7.99
N LYS A 277 15.80 18.19 8.38
CA LYS A 277 16.81 18.89 7.58
C LYS A 277 17.98 17.98 7.20
N ALA A 278 18.40 17.08 8.10
CA ALA A 278 19.49 16.13 7.85
C ALA A 278 19.09 15.02 6.87
N LEU A 279 17.83 14.57 6.92
CA LEU A 279 17.31 13.55 6.00
C LEU A 279 17.07 14.10 4.58
N GLN A 280 16.68 15.36 4.45
CA GLN A 280 16.58 16.04 3.14
C GLN A 280 17.95 16.28 2.50
N ASN A 281 19.01 16.47 3.30
CA ASN A 281 20.38 16.56 2.79
C ASN A 281 20.87 15.25 2.15
N THR A 282 20.34 14.09 2.56
CA THR A 282 20.68 12.78 1.97
C THR A 282 19.96 12.55 0.64
N LYS A 283 18.71 13.01 0.50
CA LYS A 283 17.98 12.98 -0.79
C LYS A 283 18.60 13.94 -1.82
N ALA A 284 19.16 15.06 -1.37
CA ALA A 284 19.92 15.97 -2.22
C ALA A 284 21.26 15.38 -2.71
N ALA A 285 21.85 14.43 -1.97
CA ALA A 285 23.16 13.85 -2.29
C ALA A 285 23.14 12.92 -3.52
N LEU A 286 22.03 12.24 -3.82
CA LEU A 286 21.89 11.40 -5.02
C LEU A 286 21.70 12.23 -6.32
N SER A 287 21.29 13.49 -6.20
CA SER A 287 21.28 14.48 -7.29
C SER A 287 22.48 15.45 -7.25
N GLY A 288 23.40 15.28 -6.29
CA GLY A 288 24.23 16.36 -5.77
C GLY A 288 25.69 16.39 -6.22
N VAL A 289 26.17 15.50 -7.10
CA VAL A 289 27.60 15.47 -7.44
C VAL A 289 28.01 16.52 -8.48
N GLN A 290 27.06 17.17 -9.16
CA GLN A 290 27.35 18.19 -10.17
C GLN A 290 27.37 19.63 -9.61
N ALA A 291 26.78 19.88 -8.45
CA ALA A 291 26.66 21.25 -7.92
C ALA A 291 27.89 21.74 -7.15
N THR A 292 28.62 20.85 -6.47
CA THR A 292 29.78 21.25 -5.64
C THR A 292 31.03 21.53 -6.46
N GLN A 293 31.17 20.90 -7.64
CA GLN A 293 32.24 21.22 -8.58
C GLN A 293 31.97 22.53 -9.34
N ALA A 294 30.70 22.84 -9.65
CA ALA A 294 30.33 24.10 -10.30
C ALA A 294 30.56 25.33 -9.40
N ALA A 295 30.31 25.22 -8.09
CA ALA A 295 30.57 26.29 -7.14
C ALA A 295 32.07 26.55 -6.95
N ARG A 296 32.90 25.51 -6.88
CA ARG A 296 34.37 25.66 -6.78
C ARG A 296 35.01 26.14 -8.09
N LEU A 297 34.43 25.80 -9.24
CA LEU A 297 34.89 26.32 -10.53
C LEU A 297 34.56 27.82 -10.69
N ALA A 298 33.44 28.28 -10.12
CA ALA A 298 33.06 29.69 -10.09
C ALA A 298 33.90 30.54 -9.11
N GLU A 299 34.36 29.97 -7.99
CA GLU A 299 35.30 30.66 -7.09
C GLU A 299 36.75 30.64 -7.61
N ALA A 300 37.13 29.63 -8.40
CA ALA A 300 38.46 29.58 -9.03
C ALA A 300 38.60 30.51 -10.25
N GLN A 301 37.48 30.92 -10.86
CA GLN A 301 37.44 31.91 -11.94
C GLN A 301 37.19 33.30 -11.35
N GLY A 302 38.25 33.86 -10.79
CA GLY A 302 38.28 35.23 -10.27
C GLY A 302 37.67 36.24 -11.26
N SER A 303 37.01 37.22 -10.66
CA SER A 303 36.37 38.38 -11.28
C SER A 303 37.36 39.24 -12.06
N ASP A 304 37.57 38.95 -13.35
CA ASP A 304 37.87 39.98 -14.35
C ASP A 304 37.74 39.41 -15.77
N SER A 305 36.58 39.61 -16.40
CA SER A 305 36.40 39.41 -17.85
C SER A 305 35.12 40.11 -18.29
N SER A 306 35.24 41.38 -18.67
CA SER A 306 34.23 42.13 -19.44
C SER A 306 34.09 41.60 -20.89
N SER A 307 34.04 40.28 -21.08
CA SER A 307 33.87 39.61 -22.37
C SER A 307 32.97 38.37 -22.29
N ASN A 308 31.98 38.39 -21.38
CA ASN A 308 30.91 37.41 -21.40
C ASN A 308 29.86 37.77 -22.46
N ASN A 309 30.28 37.71 -23.73
CA ASN A 309 29.41 37.94 -24.89
C ASN A 309 28.56 36.67 -25.12
N ASN A 310 27.55 36.49 -24.26
CA ASN A 310 26.62 35.37 -24.31
C ASN A 310 25.92 35.32 -25.68
N LEU A 311 26.01 34.18 -26.36
CA LEU A 311 25.34 33.91 -27.64
C LEU A 311 23.85 34.26 -27.53
N ALA A 312 23.43 35.34 -28.19
CA ALA A 312 22.04 35.79 -28.23
C ALA A 312 21.48 35.46 -29.62
N GLY A 313 20.33 34.80 -29.66
CA GLY A 313 19.70 34.43 -30.91
C GLY A 313 18.19 34.37 -30.81
N VAL A 314 17.52 34.44 -31.95
CA VAL A 314 16.07 34.27 -32.08
C VAL A 314 15.84 32.99 -32.84
N SER A 315 15.15 32.03 -32.24
CA SER A 315 14.75 30.78 -32.89
C SER A 315 13.25 30.75 -33.15
N LEU A 316 12.87 30.32 -34.34
CA LEU A 316 11.52 30.07 -34.81
C LEU A 316 11.39 28.56 -35.06
N SER A 317 10.52 27.85 -34.36
CA SER A 317 10.35 26.40 -34.55
C SER A 317 8.89 25.99 -34.62
N TYR A 318 8.54 25.09 -35.53
CA TYR A 318 7.25 24.43 -35.57
C TYR A 318 7.40 22.99 -35.10
N GLY A 319 6.61 22.57 -34.11
CA GLY A 319 6.66 21.20 -33.59
C GLY A 319 5.30 20.60 -33.36
N ARG A 320 5.24 19.26 -33.37
CA ARG A 320 4.12 18.43 -32.92
C ARG A 320 4.65 17.38 -31.97
N GLN A 321 4.01 17.19 -30.83
CA GLN A 321 4.35 16.16 -29.87
C GLN A 321 3.08 15.53 -29.28
N SER A 322 3.13 14.23 -29.02
CA SER A 322 2.13 13.52 -28.24
C SER A 322 2.78 12.54 -27.28
N SER A 323 2.31 12.49 -26.05
CA SER A 323 2.67 11.46 -25.07
C SER A 323 1.42 10.88 -24.43
N ARG A 324 1.48 9.60 -24.09
CA ARG A 324 0.46 8.89 -23.33
C ARG A 324 1.14 7.96 -22.33
N SER A 325 0.71 8.04 -21.09
CA SER A 325 1.12 7.20 -19.97
C SER A 325 -0.12 6.61 -19.32
N GLU A 326 -0.06 5.35 -18.93
CA GLU A 326 -1.08 4.67 -18.15
C GLU A 326 -0.39 3.81 -17.11
N GLN A 327 -0.73 4.01 -15.85
CA GLN A 327 -0.21 3.25 -14.71
C GLN A 327 -1.39 2.66 -13.95
N GLN A 328 -1.32 1.36 -13.69
CA GLN A 328 -2.30 0.62 -12.90
C GLN A 328 -1.61 0.16 -11.62
N SER A 329 -2.26 0.41 -10.48
CA SER A 329 -1.92 -0.17 -9.19
C SER A 329 -3.07 -1.03 -8.70
N ARG A 330 -2.77 -2.23 -8.22
CA ARG A 330 -3.71 -3.12 -7.53
C ARG A 330 -3.08 -3.52 -6.21
N GLN A 331 -3.81 -3.32 -5.12
CA GLN A 331 -3.36 -3.66 -3.79
C GLN A 331 -4.44 -4.48 -3.10
N THR A 332 -4.02 -5.55 -2.44
CA THR A 332 -4.81 -6.33 -1.51
C THR A 332 -4.13 -6.23 -0.15
N THR A 333 -4.85 -5.77 0.87
CA THR A 333 -4.38 -5.75 2.26
C THR A 333 -5.28 -6.61 3.13
N GLN A 334 -4.69 -7.26 4.14
CA GLN A 334 -5.41 -8.10 5.08
C GLN A 334 -5.63 -7.32 6.37
N GLN A 335 -6.87 -7.32 6.86
CA GLN A 335 -7.29 -6.75 8.11
C GLN A 335 -7.52 -7.88 9.12
N GLY A 336 -6.59 -8.06 10.05
CA GLY A 336 -6.65 -9.08 11.09
C GLY A 336 -7.88 -8.99 11.99
N SER A 337 -8.25 -10.11 12.60
CA SER A 337 -9.12 -10.06 13.79
C SER A 337 -8.28 -9.72 15.03
N HIS A 338 -8.86 -8.97 15.96
CA HIS A 338 -8.23 -8.61 17.23
C HIS A 338 -9.03 -9.14 18.41
N LEU A 339 -8.41 -10.01 19.21
CA LEU A 339 -9.03 -10.57 20.41
C LEU A 339 -8.22 -10.10 21.63
N THR A 340 -8.84 -9.32 22.50
CA THR A 340 -8.16 -8.71 23.64
C THR A 340 -8.87 -9.04 24.95
N ALA A 341 -8.12 -9.52 25.94
CA ALA A 341 -8.58 -9.74 27.30
C ALA A 341 -7.74 -8.95 28.30
N GLY A 342 -8.39 -8.23 29.21
CA GLY A 342 -7.71 -7.55 30.31
C GLY A 342 -7.05 -8.52 31.29
N ASP A 343 -7.66 -9.69 31.48
CA ASP A 343 -7.14 -10.79 32.29
C ASP A 343 -6.74 -11.97 31.40
N ASN A 344 -7.58 -13.01 31.29
CA ASN A 344 -7.22 -14.24 30.59
C ASN A 344 -7.98 -14.39 29.27
N LEU A 345 -7.31 -14.95 28.26
CA LEU A 345 -7.91 -15.33 26.99
C LEU A 345 -7.89 -16.85 26.87
N THR A 346 -9.05 -17.49 26.80
CA THR A 346 -9.18 -18.94 26.61
C THR A 346 -9.96 -19.27 25.35
N ILE A 347 -9.37 -20.06 24.46
CA ILE A 347 -10.04 -20.63 23.29
C ILE A 347 -10.05 -22.14 23.43
N THR A 348 -11.24 -22.74 23.34
CA THR A 348 -11.41 -24.19 23.42
C THR A 348 -12.15 -24.71 22.18
N ALA A 349 -11.48 -25.58 21.42
CA ALA A 349 -12.06 -26.38 20.36
C ALA A 349 -12.25 -27.83 20.86
N HIS A 350 -13.42 -28.13 21.41
CA HIS A 350 -13.66 -29.40 22.13
C HIS A 350 -13.83 -30.62 21.22
N GLY A 351 -13.93 -30.42 19.90
CA GLY A 351 -14.13 -31.51 18.95
C GLY A 351 -15.54 -32.09 19.02
N ASP A 352 -15.81 -33.09 18.20
CA ASP A 352 -17.07 -33.83 18.29
C ASP A 352 -17.02 -34.86 19.43
N ASP A 353 -18.16 -35.50 19.73
CA ASP A 353 -18.23 -36.59 20.72
C ASP A 353 -17.39 -37.83 20.34
N LYS A 354 -16.70 -37.81 19.17
CA LYS A 354 -15.81 -38.88 18.69
C LYS A 354 -14.33 -38.58 18.99
N GLY A 355 -14.03 -37.49 19.70
CA GLY A 355 -12.68 -37.16 20.15
C GLY A 355 -11.72 -36.90 18.99
N THR A 356 -10.45 -37.33 19.11
CA THR A 356 -9.40 -37.07 18.11
C THR A 356 -9.60 -37.75 16.74
N SER A 357 -10.58 -38.65 16.65
CA SER A 357 -10.97 -39.31 15.38
C SER A 357 -12.02 -38.52 14.60
N GLY A 358 -12.57 -37.46 15.19
CA GLY A 358 -13.48 -36.53 14.55
C GLY A 358 -12.82 -35.61 13.53
N SER A 359 -13.61 -35.03 12.63
CA SER A 359 -13.14 -34.01 11.68
C SER A 359 -13.01 -32.62 12.31
N ASN A 360 -13.61 -32.43 13.49
CA ASN A 360 -13.63 -31.18 14.23
C ASN A 360 -12.58 -31.20 15.35
N GLY A 361 -12.42 -30.07 16.04
CA GLY A 361 -11.50 -29.97 17.18
C GLY A 361 -10.30 -29.08 16.96
N ASP A 362 -10.23 -28.38 15.82
CA ASP A 362 -9.09 -27.53 15.51
C ASP A 362 -9.32 -26.09 15.99
N ILE A 363 -8.22 -25.41 16.32
CA ILE A 363 -8.16 -23.95 16.44
C ILE A 363 -7.35 -23.44 15.26
N ARG A 364 -7.95 -22.58 14.42
CA ARG A 364 -7.29 -21.93 13.28
C ARG A 364 -7.23 -20.43 13.48
N ILE A 365 -6.03 -19.85 13.38
CA ILE A 365 -5.82 -18.40 13.51
C ILE A 365 -4.97 -17.92 12.34
N GLN A 366 -5.47 -16.96 11.56
CA GLN A 366 -4.81 -16.45 10.35
C GLN A 366 -4.67 -14.93 10.38
N GLY A 367 -3.43 -14.44 10.28
CA GLY A 367 -3.07 -13.01 10.26
C GLY A 367 -3.82 -12.17 11.29
N SER A 368 -4.01 -12.72 12.50
CA SER A 368 -4.82 -12.13 13.57
C SER A 368 -3.99 -11.95 14.83
N GLN A 369 -4.43 -11.07 15.72
CA GLN A 369 -3.74 -10.74 16.96
C GLN A 369 -4.59 -11.12 18.16
N LEU A 370 -4.02 -11.92 19.06
CA LEU A 370 -4.61 -12.30 20.34
C LEU A 370 -3.74 -11.74 21.47
N GLN A 371 -4.36 -11.04 22.40
CA GLN A 371 -3.68 -10.40 23.52
C GLN A 371 -4.41 -10.66 24.84
N ALA A 372 -3.67 -11.11 25.85
CA ALA A 372 -4.16 -11.28 27.22
C ALA A 372 -3.25 -10.51 28.19
N GLY A 373 -3.85 -9.81 29.16
CA GLY A 373 -3.09 -9.12 30.22
C GLY A 373 -2.40 -10.11 31.18
N LYS A 374 -2.97 -11.30 31.35
CA LYS A 374 -2.43 -12.42 32.13
C LYS A 374 -2.15 -13.60 31.23
N ASP A 375 -2.95 -14.66 31.28
CA ASP A 375 -2.71 -15.91 30.59
C ASP A 375 -3.48 -16.02 29.27
N LEU A 376 -2.87 -16.64 28.26
CA LEU A 376 -3.49 -17.00 26.99
C LEU A 376 -3.44 -18.51 26.81
N LYS A 377 -4.61 -19.15 26.69
CA LYS A 377 -4.74 -20.60 26.57
C LYS A 377 -5.47 -21.01 25.29
N LEU A 378 -4.84 -21.86 24.48
CA LEU A 378 -5.45 -22.52 23.34
C LEU A 378 -5.57 -24.03 23.62
N ASN A 379 -6.79 -24.55 23.68
CA ASN A 379 -7.08 -25.96 23.88
C ASN A 379 -7.78 -26.52 22.63
N ALA A 380 -7.03 -27.20 21.77
CA ALA A 380 -7.57 -27.93 20.64
C ALA A 380 -7.61 -29.43 20.96
N SER A 381 -8.79 -30.04 20.86
CA SER A 381 -8.92 -31.51 20.91
C SER A 381 -8.20 -32.18 19.74
N ARG A 382 -7.94 -31.46 18.65
CA ARG A 382 -7.19 -31.94 17.49
C ARG A 382 -5.99 -31.05 17.18
N ASP A 383 -6.08 -30.08 16.26
CA ASP A 383 -4.91 -29.31 15.82
C ASP A 383 -4.97 -27.83 16.21
N ILE A 384 -3.81 -27.22 16.49
CA ILE A 384 -3.65 -25.76 16.52
C ILE A 384 -2.90 -25.34 15.25
N ALA A 385 -3.49 -24.45 14.46
CA ALA A 385 -2.83 -23.88 13.28
C ALA A 385 -2.84 -22.36 13.32
N LEU A 386 -1.65 -21.77 13.43
CA LEU A 386 -1.40 -20.33 13.41
C LEU A 386 -0.69 -20.01 12.09
N SER A 387 -1.33 -19.26 11.20
CA SER A 387 -0.77 -18.91 9.90
C SER A 387 -0.71 -17.40 9.67
N SER A 388 0.21 -16.90 8.86
CA SER A 388 0.17 -15.52 8.41
C SER A 388 -1.02 -15.27 7.46
N SER A 389 -1.26 -14.01 7.17
CA SER A 389 -2.10 -13.56 6.06
C SER A 389 -1.26 -12.85 5.01
N GLN A 390 -1.73 -12.79 3.77
CA GLN A 390 -0.92 -12.30 2.65
C GLN A 390 -1.47 -10.99 2.09
N ASN A 391 -0.64 -9.94 2.09
CA ASN A 391 -0.86 -8.73 1.32
C ASN A 391 -0.22 -8.87 -0.07
N THR A 392 -0.82 -8.25 -1.09
CA THR A 392 -0.25 -8.23 -2.43
C THR A 392 -0.28 -6.84 -3.04
N GLU A 393 0.75 -6.48 -3.78
CA GLU A 393 0.83 -5.25 -4.56
C GLU A 393 1.20 -5.58 -6.00
N GLN A 394 0.51 -4.97 -6.96
CA GLN A 394 0.80 -5.13 -8.39
C GLN A 394 0.79 -3.76 -9.05
N THR A 395 1.87 -3.43 -9.75
CA THR A 395 1.99 -2.24 -10.58
C THR A 395 2.18 -2.65 -12.03
N ALA A 396 1.43 -2.06 -12.95
CA ALA A 396 1.63 -2.24 -14.38
C ALA A 396 1.54 -0.88 -15.09
N GLY A 397 2.60 -0.48 -15.78
CA GLY A 397 2.69 0.80 -16.45
C GLY A 397 3.06 0.67 -17.92
N LYS A 398 2.50 1.54 -18.77
CA LYS A 398 2.85 1.64 -20.19
C LYS A 398 2.89 3.10 -20.62
N ASN A 399 3.99 3.47 -21.27
CA ASN A 399 4.21 4.84 -21.73
C ASN A 399 4.57 4.83 -23.22
N SER A 400 4.12 5.86 -23.94
CA SER A 400 4.43 6.08 -25.36
C SER A 400 4.55 7.56 -25.66
N SER A 401 5.50 7.94 -26.51
CA SER A 401 5.69 9.32 -26.95
C SER A 401 6.13 9.40 -28.41
N HIS A 402 5.73 10.46 -29.09
CA HIS A 402 6.06 10.77 -30.48
C HIS A 402 6.22 12.27 -30.63
N GLY A 403 7.27 12.71 -31.31
CA GLY A 403 7.56 14.11 -31.53
C GLY A 403 8.18 14.35 -32.90
N SER A 404 7.86 15.48 -33.51
CA SER A 404 8.48 15.97 -34.73
C SER A 404 8.56 17.49 -34.67
N SER A 405 9.71 18.09 -34.94
CA SER A 405 9.87 19.55 -35.02
C SER A 405 10.81 19.98 -36.12
N LEU A 406 10.59 21.19 -36.63
CA LEU A 406 11.41 21.90 -37.60
C LEU A 406 11.67 23.29 -37.04
N GLY A 407 12.89 23.81 -37.14
CA GLY A 407 13.23 25.13 -36.65
C GLY A 407 14.22 25.87 -37.52
N VAL A 408 14.17 27.19 -37.47
CA VAL A 408 15.15 28.10 -38.06
C VAL A 408 15.49 29.14 -37.00
N GLY A 409 16.75 29.52 -36.83
CA GLY A 409 17.16 30.49 -35.83
C GLY A 409 18.28 31.37 -36.31
N LEU A 410 18.35 32.59 -35.80
CA LEU A 410 19.46 33.50 -36.00
C LEU A 410 20.27 33.49 -34.71
N THR A 411 21.56 33.21 -34.78
CA THR A 411 22.47 33.27 -33.63
C THR A 411 23.51 34.36 -33.84
N ALA A 412 23.78 35.16 -32.81
CA ALA A 412 24.81 36.19 -32.82
C ALA A 412 25.68 36.07 -31.56
N GLY A 413 27.00 35.98 -31.75
CA GLY A 413 27.96 35.87 -30.65
C GLY A 413 29.40 36.06 -31.13
N PRO A 414 30.41 35.85 -30.25
CA PRO A 414 31.83 36.10 -30.56
C PRO A 414 32.39 35.26 -31.72
N GLY A 415 31.64 34.26 -32.21
CA GLY A 415 31.95 33.47 -33.42
C GLY A 415 31.23 33.91 -34.71
N GLY A 416 30.53 35.05 -34.72
CA GLY A 416 29.82 35.59 -35.90
C GLY A 416 28.29 35.41 -35.88
N THR A 417 27.63 35.92 -36.92
CA THR A 417 26.19 35.78 -37.14
C THR A 417 25.89 34.56 -38.01
N GLY A 418 24.87 33.77 -37.69
CA GLY A 418 24.54 32.57 -38.46
C GLY A 418 23.05 32.21 -38.45
N LEU A 419 22.58 31.64 -39.55
CA LEU A 419 21.25 31.03 -39.71
C LEU A 419 21.32 29.55 -39.35
N ASN A 420 20.80 29.15 -38.19
CA ASN A 420 20.58 27.76 -37.81
C ASN A 420 19.29 27.22 -38.45
N VAL A 421 19.32 26.04 -39.06
CA VAL A 421 18.15 25.28 -39.51
C VAL A 421 18.19 23.93 -38.81
N SER A 422 17.11 23.51 -38.16
CA SER A 422 17.03 22.24 -37.45
C SER A 422 15.79 21.43 -37.80
N ALA A 423 15.91 20.11 -37.74
CA ALA A 423 14.81 19.17 -37.85
C ALA A 423 15.01 18.04 -36.85
N ASN A 424 13.98 17.70 -36.06
CA ASN A 424 14.06 16.67 -35.03
C ASN A 424 12.85 15.74 -35.09
N VAL A 425 13.08 14.46 -34.85
CA VAL A 425 12.05 13.43 -34.69
C VAL A 425 12.38 12.62 -33.43
N SER A 426 11.39 12.32 -32.61
CA SER A 426 11.53 11.50 -31.41
C SER A 426 10.40 10.49 -31.27
N ARG A 427 10.74 9.32 -30.72
CA ARG A 427 9.80 8.26 -30.38
C ARG A 427 10.25 7.59 -29.09
N GLY A 428 9.32 7.33 -28.18
CA GLY A 428 9.59 6.65 -26.92
C GLY A 428 8.51 5.62 -26.60
N ASN A 429 8.91 4.49 -26.04
CA ASN A 429 8.03 3.43 -25.58
C ASN A 429 8.60 2.85 -24.28
N GLY A 430 7.74 2.65 -23.26
CA GLY A 430 8.13 2.10 -21.98
C GLY A 430 7.08 1.15 -21.42
N ARG A 431 7.51 0.15 -20.66
CA ARG A 431 6.67 -0.75 -19.88
C ARG A 431 7.31 -1.01 -18.53
N GLU A 432 6.50 -1.11 -17.49
CA GLU A 432 6.92 -1.56 -16.16
C GLU A 432 5.89 -2.54 -15.61
N ASN A 433 6.37 -3.54 -14.88
CA ASN A 433 5.57 -4.47 -14.11
C ASN A 433 6.25 -4.66 -12.76
N GLY A 434 5.49 -4.59 -11.67
CA GLY A 434 5.97 -4.87 -10.32
C GLY A 434 4.96 -5.75 -9.59
N ASN A 435 5.44 -6.76 -8.87
CA ASN A 435 4.63 -7.67 -8.07
C ASN A 435 5.27 -7.80 -6.69
N GLY A 436 4.49 -7.57 -5.64
CA GLY A 436 4.90 -7.66 -4.25
C GLY A 436 3.99 -8.56 -3.45
N VAL A 437 4.57 -9.30 -2.52
CA VAL A 437 3.88 -10.10 -1.52
C VAL A 437 4.52 -9.84 -0.17
N SER A 438 3.72 -9.49 0.83
CA SER A 438 4.16 -9.45 2.22
C SER A 438 3.23 -10.25 3.12
N HIS A 439 3.77 -10.81 4.19
CA HIS A 439 3.04 -11.65 5.13
C HIS A 439 2.79 -10.89 6.44
N ASN A 440 1.54 -10.84 6.90
CA ASN A 440 1.22 -10.36 8.24
C ASN A 440 1.12 -11.57 9.17
N ASN A 441 2.08 -11.71 10.08
CA ASN A 441 2.13 -12.83 11.00
C ASN A 441 0.94 -12.87 11.96
N THR A 442 0.52 -14.07 12.34
CA THR A 442 -0.37 -14.26 13.50
C THR A 442 0.41 -14.00 14.78
N THR A 443 -0.15 -13.24 15.72
CA THR A 443 0.53 -12.94 16.99
C THR A 443 -0.32 -13.33 18.19
N LEU A 444 0.28 -14.07 19.11
CA LEU A 444 -0.29 -14.43 20.41
C LEU A 444 0.58 -13.80 21.48
N GLN A 445 0.00 -12.99 22.35
CA GLN A 445 0.73 -12.28 23.40
C GLN A 445 0.02 -12.41 24.73
N ALA A 446 0.74 -12.88 25.75
CA ALA A 446 0.28 -12.95 27.12
C ALA A 446 1.23 -12.15 28.02
N GLY A 447 0.69 -11.43 29.00
CA GLY A 447 1.51 -10.78 30.03
C GLY A 447 2.16 -11.78 30.99
N GLN A 448 1.62 -12.99 31.07
CA GLN A 448 2.11 -14.10 31.90
C GLN A 448 2.35 -15.33 31.02
N THR A 449 1.46 -16.33 31.06
CA THR A 449 1.69 -17.62 30.41
C THR A 449 0.97 -17.71 29.07
N VAL A 450 1.63 -18.25 28.05
CA VAL A 450 0.94 -18.82 26.88
C VAL A 450 0.94 -20.34 26.99
N GLU A 451 -0.25 -20.96 26.97
CA GLU A 451 -0.44 -22.41 26.99
C GLU A 451 -1.04 -22.88 25.66
N LEU A 452 -0.34 -23.77 24.96
CA LEU A 452 -0.75 -24.38 23.69
C LEU A 452 -0.96 -25.88 23.87
N ASN A 453 -2.22 -26.33 23.90
CA ASN A 453 -2.57 -27.74 24.04
C ASN A 453 -3.23 -28.25 22.75
N SER A 454 -2.58 -29.17 22.05
CA SER A 454 -3.16 -29.83 20.87
C SER A 454 -3.22 -31.34 21.08
N GLY A 455 -4.38 -31.93 20.82
CA GLY A 455 -4.58 -33.38 20.83
C GLY A 455 -3.85 -34.11 19.70
N ARG A 456 -3.29 -33.37 18.73
CA ARG A 456 -2.50 -33.91 17.62
C ARG A 456 -1.34 -32.97 17.24
N ASP A 457 -1.53 -32.06 16.29
CA ASP A 457 -0.43 -31.23 15.77
C ASP A 457 -0.58 -29.75 16.16
N THR A 458 0.55 -29.07 16.30
CA THR A 458 0.63 -27.60 16.39
C THR A 458 1.50 -27.09 15.25
N THR A 459 0.94 -26.21 14.41
CA THR A 459 1.64 -25.58 13.27
C THR A 459 1.64 -24.07 13.42
N LEU A 460 2.83 -23.46 13.36
CA LEU A 460 3.07 -22.03 13.31
C LEU A 460 3.74 -21.74 11.96
N LYS A 461 3.05 -21.06 11.05
CA LYS A 461 3.58 -20.68 9.74
C LYS A 461 3.42 -19.17 9.53
N GLY A 462 4.46 -18.40 9.76
CA GLY A 462 4.34 -16.95 9.88
C GLY A 462 3.55 -16.56 11.15
N ALA A 463 4.03 -17.00 12.31
CA ALA A 463 3.38 -16.76 13.59
C ALA A 463 4.36 -16.52 14.75
N GLN A 464 4.01 -15.63 15.66
CA GLN A 464 4.80 -15.30 16.85
C GLN A 464 3.98 -15.53 18.11
N VAL A 465 4.51 -16.34 19.02
CA VAL A 465 3.91 -16.59 20.34
C VAL A 465 4.82 -16.00 21.40
N LYS A 466 4.31 -15.06 22.20
CA LYS A 466 5.08 -14.32 23.20
C LYS A 466 4.41 -14.39 24.56
N GLY A 467 5.17 -14.71 25.59
CA GLY A 467 4.72 -14.72 26.98
C GLY A 467 5.91 -14.72 27.93
N GLU A 468 5.71 -14.36 29.19
CA GLU A 468 6.76 -14.52 30.21
C GLU A 468 7.13 -16.00 30.39
N GLN A 469 6.15 -16.88 30.31
CA GLN A 469 6.32 -18.32 30.23
C GLN A 469 5.53 -18.89 29.04
N ILE A 470 6.07 -19.92 28.39
CA ILE A 470 5.36 -20.66 27.35
C ILE A 470 5.29 -22.14 27.72
N THR A 471 4.11 -22.73 27.72
CA THR A 471 3.89 -24.18 27.83
C THR A 471 3.24 -24.69 26.56
N ALA A 472 3.74 -25.80 26.02
CA ALA A 472 3.16 -26.43 24.84
C ALA A 472 3.09 -27.94 25.01
N GLU A 473 1.88 -28.49 24.97
CA GLU A 473 1.60 -29.92 25.01
C GLU A 473 1.05 -30.34 23.65
N VAL A 474 1.92 -30.92 22.82
CA VAL A 474 1.63 -31.31 21.44
C VAL A 474 1.71 -32.82 21.33
N LYS A 475 0.57 -33.50 21.16
CA LYS A 475 0.56 -34.98 21.21
C LYS A 475 1.30 -35.65 20.06
N ARG A 476 1.53 -34.96 18.94
CA ARG A 476 2.17 -35.54 17.74
C ARG A 476 3.28 -34.64 17.17
N HIS A 477 2.97 -33.68 16.29
CA HIS A 477 4.01 -32.88 15.63
C HIS A 477 3.91 -31.39 15.93
N LEU A 478 5.06 -30.77 16.18
CA LEU A 478 5.22 -29.31 16.27
C LEU A 478 5.99 -28.80 15.05
N SER A 479 5.41 -27.90 14.26
CA SER A 479 6.08 -27.31 13.09
C SER A 479 6.08 -25.79 13.18
N LEU A 480 7.26 -25.17 13.08
CA LEU A 480 7.44 -23.72 13.03
C LEU A 480 8.15 -23.37 11.72
N SER A 481 7.56 -22.48 10.91
CA SER A 481 8.10 -22.08 9.61
C SER A 481 7.93 -20.58 9.37
N SER A 482 9.03 -19.88 9.15
CA SER A 482 9.02 -18.47 8.75
C SER A 482 8.68 -18.31 7.27
N GLU A 483 8.03 -17.19 6.91
CA GLU A 483 7.68 -16.89 5.53
C GLU A 483 8.49 -15.73 4.98
N GLN A 484 8.82 -15.80 3.69
CA GLN A 484 9.58 -14.76 3.00
C GLN A 484 8.63 -13.80 2.30
N ASP A 485 8.84 -12.51 2.53
CA ASP A 485 8.26 -11.47 1.70
C ASP A 485 9.00 -11.43 0.37
N SER A 486 8.28 -11.13 -0.71
CA SER A 486 8.84 -11.09 -2.06
C SER A 486 8.50 -9.81 -2.80
N GLN A 487 9.47 -9.27 -3.53
CA GLN A 487 9.26 -8.19 -4.48
C GLN A 487 9.90 -8.57 -5.81
N ARG A 488 9.20 -8.31 -6.91
CA ARG A 488 9.67 -8.48 -8.28
C ARG A 488 9.36 -7.20 -9.04
N TYR A 489 10.35 -6.65 -9.75
CA TYR A 489 10.14 -5.46 -10.55
C TYR A 489 10.92 -5.53 -11.85
N ASP A 490 10.22 -5.30 -12.96
CA ASP A 490 10.73 -5.31 -14.32
C ASP A 490 10.33 -4.01 -15.01
N SER A 491 11.31 -3.27 -15.53
CA SER A 491 11.06 -2.09 -16.35
C SER A 491 11.92 -2.10 -17.61
N ARG A 492 11.31 -1.70 -18.73
CA ARG A 492 11.97 -1.58 -20.03
C ARG A 492 11.53 -0.28 -20.68
N GLN A 493 12.49 0.54 -21.02
CA GLN A 493 12.27 1.79 -21.73
C GLN A 493 13.17 1.89 -22.96
N HIS A 494 12.60 2.33 -24.07
CA HIS A 494 13.28 2.53 -25.33
C HIS A 494 12.90 3.88 -25.90
N ASN A 495 13.86 4.77 -26.06
CA ASN A 495 13.65 6.04 -26.73
C ASN A 495 14.65 6.18 -27.88
N THR A 496 14.15 6.72 -28.98
CA THR A 496 14.94 6.99 -30.19
C THR A 496 14.62 8.40 -30.62
N SER A 497 15.64 9.24 -30.79
CA SER A 497 15.50 10.53 -31.41
C SER A 497 16.61 10.79 -32.43
N ALA A 498 16.25 11.47 -33.50
CA ALA A 498 17.15 11.90 -34.55
C ALA A 498 16.93 13.39 -34.79
N GLY A 499 18.02 14.14 -34.79
CA GLY A 499 18.05 15.58 -35.01
C GLY A 499 19.12 15.93 -36.04
N VAL A 500 18.84 16.88 -36.91
CA VAL A 500 19.84 17.55 -37.74
C VAL A 500 19.75 19.03 -37.44
N SER A 501 20.88 19.71 -37.33
CA SER A 501 20.91 21.17 -37.35
C SER A 501 22.10 21.70 -38.14
N ALA A 502 21.92 22.75 -38.91
CA ALA A 502 22.96 23.35 -39.74
C ALA A 502 22.97 24.85 -39.53
N THR A 503 24.12 25.41 -39.15
CA THR A 503 24.31 26.87 -39.05
C THR A 503 25.03 27.38 -40.29
N VAL A 504 24.38 28.29 -41.01
CA VAL A 504 24.87 28.94 -42.23
C VAL A 504 25.31 30.37 -41.87
N GLY A 505 26.62 30.62 -41.82
CA GLY A 505 27.22 31.90 -41.45
C GLY A 505 28.72 31.97 -41.86
N PRO A 506 29.49 32.99 -41.42
CA PRO A 506 30.92 33.11 -41.71
C PRO A 506 31.74 31.87 -41.30
N LEU A 507 31.21 31.12 -40.33
CA LEU A 507 31.62 29.76 -39.97
C LEU A 507 30.42 28.86 -40.26
N THR A 508 30.54 27.97 -41.25
CA THR A 508 29.50 26.99 -41.60
C THR A 508 29.73 25.71 -40.82
N ASN A 509 28.77 25.35 -39.96
CA ASN A 509 28.88 24.16 -39.11
C ASN A 509 27.56 23.39 -39.14
N GLY A 510 27.61 22.16 -39.63
CA GLY A 510 26.52 21.19 -39.50
C GLY A 510 26.72 20.34 -38.25
N THR A 511 25.63 20.08 -37.52
CA THR A 511 25.58 19.07 -36.47
C THR A 511 24.48 18.07 -36.77
N ALA A 512 24.81 16.78 -36.86
CA ALA A 512 23.82 15.71 -36.85
C ALA A 512 23.82 15.06 -35.47
N SER A 513 22.66 14.98 -34.80
CA SER A 513 22.52 14.32 -33.51
C SER A 513 21.65 13.07 -33.63
N LEU A 514 22.20 11.93 -33.27
CA LEU A 514 21.47 10.68 -33.14
C LEU A 514 21.49 10.30 -31.67
N ASN A 515 20.33 10.15 -31.04
CA ASN A 515 20.25 9.69 -29.65
C ASN A 515 19.39 8.42 -29.61
N ALA A 516 19.98 7.33 -29.14
CA ALA A 516 19.26 6.13 -28.75
C ALA A 516 19.47 5.93 -27.25
N SER A 517 18.38 5.76 -26.51
CA SER A 517 18.44 5.35 -25.10
C SER A 517 17.63 4.07 -24.89
N ARG A 518 18.24 3.15 -24.15
CA ARG A 518 17.63 1.89 -23.76
C ARG A 518 17.95 1.64 -22.30
N ASN A 519 16.90 1.55 -21.50
CA ASN A 519 16.99 1.31 -20.08
C ASN A 519 16.25 0.02 -19.77
N LYS A 520 16.89 -0.89 -19.06
CA LYS A 520 16.22 -2.03 -18.44
C LYS A 520 16.57 -2.08 -16.97
N LEU A 521 15.59 -2.42 -16.16
CA LEU A 521 15.73 -2.69 -14.73
C LEU A 521 15.03 -4.01 -14.45
N HIS A 522 15.72 -4.91 -13.76
CA HIS A 522 15.15 -6.13 -13.21
C HIS A 522 15.58 -6.23 -11.75
N SER A 523 14.65 -6.47 -10.84
CA SER A 523 14.91 -6.61 -9.41
C SER A 523 14.07 -7.74 -8.83
N ASN A 524 14.72 -8.61 -8.06
CA ASN A 524 14.09 -9.69 -7.30
C ASN A 524 14.54 -9.60 -5.85
N TYR A 525 13.60 -9.73 -4.93
CA TYR A 525 13.84 -9.70 -3.50
C TYR A 525 13.03 -10.81 -2.85
N ASP A 526 13.66 -11.65 -2.03
CA ASP A 526 12.99 -12.61 -1.16
C ASP A 526 13.66 -12.56 0.22
N SER A 527 12.93 -12.22 1.28
CA SER A 527 13.50 -12.17 2.62
C SER A 527 12.46 -12.39 3.71
N VAL A 528 12.81 -13.18 4.73
CA VAL A 528 12.06 -13.22 5.98
C VAL A 528 12.22 -11.88 6.69
N GLN A 529 11.14 -11.13 6.86
CA GLN A 529 11.16 -9.90 7.67
C GLN A 529 10.91 -10.18 9.14
N GLU A 530 10.00 -11.12 9.41
CA GLU A 530 9.60 -11.49 10.76
C GLU A 530 9.73 -13.01 10.94
N GLN A 531 10.57 -13.41 11.89
CA GLN A 531 10.75 -14.81 12.23
C GLN A 531 9.53 -15.35 12.98
N THR A 532 9.12 -16.57 12.59
CA THR A 532 8.18 -17.40 13.32
C THR A 532 8.86 -17.98 14.55
N GLY A 533 8.14 -18.04 15.68
CA GLY A 533 8.74 -18.61 16.87
C GLY A 533 7.90 -18.57 18.13
N LEU A 534 8.42 -19.29 19.13
CA LEU A 534 8.02 -19.20 20.53
C LEU A 534 9.05 -18.33 21.25
N PHE A 535 8.61 -17.24 21.87
CA PHE A 535 9.47 -16.26 22.53
C PHE A 535 9.06 -16.13 24.00
N ALA A 536 9.75 -16.86 24.87
CA ALA A 536 9.54 -16.84 26.30
C ALA A 536 10.38 -15.75 27.00
N GLY A 537 9.80 -15.13 28.02
CA GLY A 537 10.47 -14.19 28.93
C GLY A 537 11.31 -14.91 29.98
N LYS A 538 11.27 -14.41 31.21
CA LYS A 538 12.08 -14.93 32.34
C LYS A 538 11.51 -16.20 32.99
N GLY A 539 10.27 -16.56 32.62
CA GLY A 539 9.60 -17.79 33.03
C GLY A 539 10.08 -19.02 32.26
N GLY A 540 10.69 -18.83 31.08
CA GLY A 540 11.19 -19.91 30.24
C GLY A 540 10.11 -20.63 29.45
N TYR A 541 10.47 -21.71 28.77
CA TYR A 541 9.52 -22.56 28.04
C TYR A 541 9.56 -24.02 28.51
N GLN A 542 8.41 -24.67 28.42
CA GLN A 542 8.25 -26.12 28.58
C GLN A 542 7.47 -26.64 27.39
N VAL A 543 8.16 -27.28 26.44
CA VAL A 543 7.60 -27.76 25.19
C VAL A 543 7.72 -29.27 25.14
N ASN A 544 6.58 -29.97 25.22
CA ASN A 544 6.48 -31.42 25.13
C ASN A 544 5.79 -31.80 23.81
N VAL A 545 6.50 -32.56 22.98
CA VAL A 545 6.06 -32.98 21.65
C VAL A 545 6.18 -34.50 21.55
N GLY A 546 5.10 -35.18 21.16
CA GLY A 546 5.07 -36.64 21.09
C GLY A 546 6.10 -37.24 20.14
N ASP A 547 6.17 -36.71 18.91
CA ASP A 547 6.93 -37.36 17.82
C ASP A 547 8.04 -36.49 17.23
N HIS A 548 7.71 -35.32 16.65
CA HIS A 548 8.65 -34.54 15.85
C HIS A 548 8.45 -33.04 15.99
N THR A 549 9.56 -32.32 16.15
CA THR A 549 9.62 -30.86 16.09
C THR A 549 10.41 -30.44 14.85
N GLN A 550 9.81 -29.64 13.97
CA GLN A 550 10.45 -29.07 12.78
C GLN A 550 10.58 -27.55 12.90
N LEU A 551 11.77 -27.02 12.64
CA LEU A 551 12.07 -25.58 12.63
C LEU A 551 12.62 -25.15 11.26
N ASP A 552 11.85 -24.36 10.50
CA ASP A 552 12.25 -23.81 9.20
C ASP A 552 12.44 -22.29 9.31
N GLY A 553 13.70 -21.84 9.45
CA GLY A 553 14.05 -20.45 9.69
C GLY A 553 13.33 -19.85 10.91
N ALA A 554 13.00 -20.69 11.90
CA ALA A 554 12.14 -20.39 13.02
C ALA A 554 12.84 -20.66 14.36
N VAL A 555 12.35 -20.03 15.43
CA VAL A 555 13.04 -20.00 16.72
C VAL A 555 12.17 -20.46 17.90
N ILE A 556 12.77 -21.19 18.83
CA ILE A 556 12.26 -21.36 20.20
C ILE A 556 13.25 -20.64 21.10
N ALA A 557 12.91 -19.43 21.53
CA ALA A 557 13.80 -18.53 22.23
C ALA A 557 13.28 -18.23 23.64
N SER A 558 14.21 -18.03 24.56
CA SER A 558 13.95 -17.68 25.95
C SER A 558 14.98 -16.70 26.46
N THR A 559 14.57 -15.81 27.37
CA THR A 559 15.48 -14.95 28.14
C THR A 559 15.74 -15.48 29.56
N ALA A 560 15.13 -16.62 29.91
CA ALA A 560 15.31 -17.28 31.20
C ALA A 560 16.64 -18.04 31.31
N ASP A 561 17.03 -18.36 32.54
CA ASP A 561 18.12 -19.31 32.80
C ASP A 561 17.82 -20.67 32.14
N LYS A 562 18.86 -21.34 31.62
CA LYS A 562 18.75 -22.64 30.94
C LYS A 562 17.90 -23.68 31.69
N ALA A 563 17.96 -23.68 33.03
CA ALA A 563 17.21 -24.63 33.86
C ALA A 563 15.67 -24.48 33.77
N LYS A 564 15.17 -23.40 33.18
CA LYS A 564 13.73 -23.13 32.98
C LYS A 564 13.26 -23.41 31.56
N ASN A 565 14.15 -23.88 30.70
CA ASN A 565 13.88 -24.14 29.29
C ASN A 565 13.93 -25.65 29.07
N THR A 566 12.85 -26.26 28.63
CA THR A 566 12.82 -27.69 28.30
C THR A 566 12.13 -27.92 26.96
N LEU A 567 12.83 -28.59 26.04
CA LEU A 567 12.26 -29.10 24.80
C LEU A 567 12.36 -30.63 24.83
N ASN A 568 11.24 -31.29 25.01
CA ASN A 568 11.12 -32.74 24.94
C ASN A 568 10.40 -33.11 23.64
N THR A 569 11.09 -33.77 22.71
CA THR A 569 10.56 -34.21 21.42
C THR A 569 11.19 -35.53 21.03
N GLY A 570 10.46 -36.39 20.32
CA GLY A 570 11.01 -37.65 19.79
C GLY A 570 12.15 -37.40 18.81
N THR A 571 11.96 -36.47 17.88
CA THR A 571 12.97 -36.06 16.89
C THR A 571 12.93 -34.54 16.67
N LEU A 572 14.08 -33.97 16.29
CA LEU A 572 14.24 -32.55 15.99
C LEU A 572 14.83 -32.36 14.59
N GLY A 573 14.12 -31.66 13.72
CA GLY A 573 14.57 -31.23 12.41
C GLY A 573 14.71 -29.71 12.34
N PHE A 574 15.75 -29.22 11.66
CA PHE A 574 15.97 -27.79 11.46
C PHE A 574 16.46 -27.51 10.04
N LYS A 575 16.04 -26.38 9.49
CA LYS A 575 16.43 -25.90 8.17
C LYS A 575 16.47 -24.38 8.17
N ASP A 576 17.54 -23.82 7.65
CA ASP A 576 17.65 -22.37 7.47
C ASP A 576 16.95 -21.90 6.19
N ILE A 577 16.53 -20.64 6.16
CA ILE A 577 15.95 -19.98 4.98
C ILE A 577 16.97 -19.00 4.39
N GLN A 578 17.25 -19.14 3.10
CA GLN A 578 18.15 -18.23 2.37
C GLN A 578 17.36 -17.06 1.80
N ASN A 579 17.74 -15.85 2.18
CA ASN A 579 17.21 -14.59 1.66
C ASN A 579 18.12 -14.06 0.55
N LYS A 580 17.54 -13.36 -0.42
CA LYS A 580 18.26 -12.81 -1.56
C LYS A 580 17.69 -11.46 -2.00
N ALA A 581 18.56 -10.61 -2.48
CA ALA A 581 18.24 -9.35 -3.12
C ALA A 581 19.12 -9.21 -4.38
N ASP A 582 18.50 -9.41 -5.54
CA ASP A 582 19.12 -9.28 -6.84
C ASP A 582 18.62 -8.03 -7.55
N PHE A 583 19.52 -7.25 -8.14
CA PHE A 583 19.15 -6.24 -9.11
C PHE A 583 20.09 -6.21 -10.30
N SER A 584 19.56 -5.90 -11.47
CA SER A 584 20.32 -5.62 -12.67
C SER A 584 19.77 -4.40 -13.39
N VAL A 585 20.67 -3.48 -13.72
CA VAL A 585 20.36 -2.27 -14.47
C VAL A 585 21.22 -2.26 -15.73
N GLU A 586 20.56 -2.19 -16.88
CA GLU A 586 21.21 -2.00 -18.18
C GLU A 586 20.86 -0.60 -18.68
N GLN A 587 21.84 0.31 -18.72
CA GLN A 587 21.70 1.65 -19.29
C GLN A 587 22.57 1.75 -20.53
N GLN A 588 21.95 1.78 -21.70
CA GLN A 588 22.63 2.01 -22.98
C GLN A 588 22.16 3.35 -23.52
N ASN A 589 23.05 4.34 -23.44
CA ASN A 589 22.87 5.63 -24.09
C ASN A 589 23.88 5.71 -25.23
N ALA A 590 23.41 5.87 -26.46
CA ALA A 590 24.25 6.12 -27.62
C ALA A 590 23.84 7.48 -28.18
N GLY A 591 24.66 8.49 -27.92
CA GLY A 591 24.52 9.84 -28.46
C GLY A 591 25.67 10.11 -29.43
N VAL A 592 25.38 10.29 -30.72
CA VAL A 592 26.37 10.69 -31.72
C VAL A 592 26.01 12.09 -32.19
N SER A 593 26.82 13.09 -31.82
CA SER A 593 26.74 14.46 -32.34
C SER A 593 27.90 14.71 -33.33
N LEU A 594 27.60 14.68 -34.63
CA LEU A 594 28.57 14.92 -35.71
C LEU A 594 28.64 16.43 -36.01
N GLY A 595 29.49 17.17 -35.29
CA GLY A 595 29.89 18.55 -35.61
C GLY A 595 31.32 18.61 -36.15
N GLN A 596 31.60 19.44 -37.17
CA GLN A 596 32.99 19.61 -37.66
C GLN A 596 33.90 20.16 -36.55
N PRO A 597 35.04 19.50 -36.23
CA PRO A 597 35.95 19.98 -35.21
C PRO A 597 36.81 21.13 -35.74
N THR A 598 36.75 22.31 -35.11
CA THR A 598 37.90 23.23 -35.10
C THR A 598 38.93 22.69 -34.11
N THR A 599 40.19 22.65 -34.53
CA THR A 599 41.33 22.09 -33.80
C THR A 599 41.41 22.66 -32.38
N GLY A 600 41.13 21.81 -31.37
CA GLY A 600 41.18 22.18 -29.94
C GLY A 600 40.02 21.66 -29.08
N GLN A 601 38.89 21.26 -29.65
CA GLN A 601 37.69 20.85 -28.88
C GLN A 601 37.46 19.33 -28.75
N VAL A 602 38.42 18.50 -29.20
CA VAL A 602 38.29 17.02 -29.23
C VAL A 602 38.12 16.41 -27.83
N LEU A 603 38.59 17.07 -26.76
CA LEU A 603 38.50 16.55 -25.40
C LEU A 603 37.11 16.72 -24.75
N ASN A 604 36.29 17.70 -25.14
CA ASN A 604 34.99 17.95 -24.50
C ASN A 604 33.87 17.03 -25.00
N ASN A 605 33.94 16.54 -26.24
CA ASN A 605 32.97 15.57 -26.78
C ASN A 605 33.26 14.12 -26.32
N LEU A 606 34.45 13.82 -25.81
CA LEU A 606 34.78 12.49 -25.27
C LEU A 606 34.26 12.29 -23.83
N ALA A 607 34.10 13.36 -23.04
CA ALA A 607 33.57 13.28 -21.67
C ALA A 607 32.09 12.87 -21.62
N VAL A 608 31.30 13.20 -22.65
CA VAL A 608 29.87 12.82 -22.75
C VAL A 608 29.70 11.33 -23.15
N ASN A 609 30.67 10.77 -23.88
CA ASN A 609 30.69 9.36 -24.26
C ASN A 609 31.37 8.44 -23.24
N ALA A 610 32.10 8.97 -22.26
CA ALA A 610 32.80 8.14 -21.25
C ALA A 610 31.88 7.54 -20.16
N LEU A 611 30.58 7.85 -20.18
CA LEU A 611 29.56 7.30 -19.26
C LEU A 611 28.60 6.31 -19.94
N THR A 612 28.84 5.94 -21.20
CA THR A 612 27.94 5.09 -21.97
C THR A 612 28.18 3.61 -21.66
N GLY A 613 27.18 2.95 -21.06
CA GLY A 613 27.18 1.50 -20.84
C GLY A 613 27.41 1.07 -19.39
N ALA A 614 26.85 1.78 -18.41
CA ALA A 614 26.81 1.26 -17.04
C ALA A 614 25.85 0.07 -16.98
N HIS A 615 26.41 -1.13 -16.97
CA HIS A 615 25.73 -2.35 -16.60
C HIS A 615 26.04 -2.60 -15.12
N ASN A 616 25.09 -2.31 -14.25
CA ASN A 616 25.27 -2.49 -12.81
C ASN A 616 24.42 -3.67 -12.37
N GLN A 617 25.07 -4.66 -11.77
CA GLN A 617 24.42 -5.79 -11.12
C GLN A 617 24.82 -5.79 -9.66
N GLY A 618 23.88 -6.10 -8.78
CA GLY A 618 24.15 -6.32 -7.37
C GLY A 618 23.36 -7.52 -6.89
N HIS A 619 24.01 -8.30 -6.03
CA HIS A 619 23.43 -9.41 -5.31
C HIS A 619 23.82 -9.26 -3.86
N ASP A 620 22.86 -9.37 -2.97
CA ASP A 620 23.06 -9.51 -1.54
C ASP A 620 22.24 -10.68 -1.02
N SER A 621 22.72 -11.35 0.01
CA SER A 621 22.07 -12.54 0.56
C SER A 621 22.28 -12.62 2.06
N SER A 622 21.28 -13.06 2.78
CA SER A 622 21.35 -13.33 4.22
C SER A 622 20.68 -14.66 4.54
N THR A 623 20.92 -15.18 5.75
CA THR A 623 20.32 -16.44 6.18
C THR A 623 19.48 -16.20 7.42
N THR A 624 18.23 -16.64 7.37
CA THR A 624 17.35 -16.73 8.53
C THR A 624 17.54 -18.10 9.16
N HIS A 625 18.25 -18.14 10.29
CA HIS A 625 18.60 -19.38 10.96
C HIS A 625 17.42 -19.98 11.74
N ALA A 626 17.37 -21.30 11.81
CA ALA A 626 16.57 -22.03 12.78
C ALA A 626 17.36 -22.23 14.08
N ALA A 627 16.74 -21.96 15.25
CA ALA A 627 17.44 -22.03 16.53
C ALA A 627 16.54 -22.41 17.72
N VAL A 628 17.14 -23.04 18.72
CA VAL A 628 16.55 -23.30 20.04
C VAL A 628 17.52 -22.74 21.07
N SER A 629 17.04 -21.94 22.03
CA SER A 629 17.89 -21.44 23.12
C SER A 629 18.27 -22.56 24.09
N ASP A 630 19.39 -22.42 24.79
CA ASP A 630 19.89 -23.43 25.73
C ASP A 630 18.85 -23.81 26.81
N GLY A 631 18.70 -25.11 27.06
CA GLY A 631 17.72 -25.68 27.98
C GLY A 631 18.00 -27.13 28.33
#